data_AF-A0A834HY52-F1
#
_entry.id   AF-A0A834HY52-F1
#
_cell.length_a   1.000
_cell.length_b   1.000
_cell.length_c   1.000
_cell.angle_alpha   90.00
_cell.angle_beta   90.00
_cell.angle_gamma   90.00
#
_symmetry.space_group_name_H-M   'P 1'
#
loop_
_entity.id
_entity.type
_entity.pdbx_description
1 polymer ?
#
loop_
_entity_poly.entity_id
_entity_poly.type
_entity_poly.pdbx_seq_one_letter_code
_entity_poly.pdbx_strand_id
1 'polypeptide(L)'
;MDFSIYLVCFCLLAFLFTGSEGLKCYTCSCTEDDSDTSCADDVESMGTSGITDCDKKYCTITRVDYKDPKGKLASINRNCVDKVQSEGVTEDESYRTYIRSCKTDLCNNGSGKGSSSTSRSSLGDKSTIYVPGTQVTGGTNTIQASLLTTLIIHFILKIIQ
;
A
#
# COMPACT_ATOMS: atom_id res chain seq x y z
N MET A 1 48.41 -1.78 -3.64
CA MET A 1 47.41 -0.99 -2.89
C MET A 1 45.99 -1.27 -3.41
N ASP A 2 45.79 -2.43 -4.03
CA ASP A 2 44.68 -2.62 -4.98
C ASP A 2 43.54 -3.45 -4.38
N PHE A 3 43.86 -4.46 -3.56
CA PHE A 3 42.86 -5.32 -2.91
C PHE A 3 41.92 -4.54 -1.97
N SER A 4 42.45 -3.58 -1.22
CA SER A 4 41.64 -2.72 -0.32
C SER A 4 40.69 -1.81 -1.10
N ILE A 5 41.11 -1.34 -2.29
CA ILE A 5 40.26 -0.51 -3.15
C ILE A 5 39.11 -1.34 -3.73
N TYR A 6 39.38 -2.56 -4.21
CA TYR A 6 38.34 -3.46 -4.71
C TYR A 6 37.33 -3.85 -3.64
N LEU A 7 37.77 -4.10 -2.40
CA LEU A 7 36.89 -4.41 -1.27
C LEU A 7 35.95 -3.24 -0.95
N VAL A 8 36.47 -2.01 -0.96
CA VAL A 8 35.68 -0.80 -0.72
C VAL A 8 34.65 -0.56 -1.84
N CYS A 9 35.06 -0.74 -3.11
CA CYS A 9 34.13 -0.65 -4.24
C CYS A 9 33.02 -1.71 -4.17
N PHE A 10 33.35 -2.94 -3.77
CA PHE A 10 32.37 -4.02 -3.60
C PHE A 10 31.37 -3.71 -2.48
N CYS A 11 31.83 -3.20 -1.33
CA CYS A 11 30.94 -2.78 -0.25
C CYS A 11 30.03 -1.61 -0.65
N LEU A 12 30.55 -0.60 -1.35
CA LEU A 12 29.75 0.53 -1.84
C LEU A 12 28.68 0.07 -2.85
N LEU A 13 29.04 -0.84 -3.76
CA LEU A 13 28.07 -1.45 -4.68
C LEU A 13 26.99 -2.22 -3.93
N ALA A 14 27.35 -3.00 -2.90
CA ALA A 14 26.39 -3.74 -2.08
C ALA A 14 25.39 -2.83 -1.34
N PHE A 15 25.81 -1.63 -0.90
CA PHE A 15 24.91 -0.64 -0.28
C PHE A 15 23.95 0.04 -1.27
N LEU A 16 24.27 0.06 -2.57
CA LEU A 16 23.35 0.58 -3.58
C LEU A 16 22.17 -0.37 -3.88
N PHE A 17 22.26 -1.64 -3.44
CA PHE A 17 21.21 -2.63 -3.58
C PHE A 17 20.27 -2.72 -2.36
N THR A 18 20.09 -1.63 -1.61
CA THR A 18 18.94 -1.55 -0.70
C THR A 18 17.68 -1.42 -1.55
N GLY A 19 16.98 -2.54 -1.78
CA GLY A 19 15.67 -2.53 -2.41
C GLY A 19 14.75 -1.60 -1.64
N SER A 20 14.12 -0.65 -2.33
CA SER A 20 12.98 0.08 -1.78
C SER A 20 11.90 -0.95 -1.50
N GLU A 21 11.48 -1.12 -0.24
CA GLU A 21 10.24 -1.85 0.03
C GLU A 21 9.11 -1.10 -0.66
N GLY A 22 8.41 -1.77 -1.57
CA GLY A 22 7.28 -1.19 -2.29
C GLY A 22 6.04 -1.14 -1.40
N LEU A 23 5.08 -0.31 -1.79
CA LEU A 23 3.80 -0.20 -1.10
C LEU A 23 3.09 -1.56 -1.17
N LYS A 24 2.70 -2.14 -0.03
CA LYS A 24 1.97 -3.41 -0.04
C LYS A 24 0.48 -3.14 -0.19
N CYS A 25 -0.17 -3.74 -1.17
CA CYS A 25 -1.61 -3.57 -1.40
C CYS A 25 -2.30 -4.93 -1.52
N TYR A 26 -3.57 -4.98 -1.12
CA TYR A 26 -4.41 -6.09 -1.55
C TYR A 26 -4.64 -6.00 -3.06
N THR A 27 -4.48 -7.11 -3.75
CA THR A 27 -4.67 -7.24 -5.19
C THR A 27 -5.50 -8.48 -5.49
N CYS A 28 -6.76 -8.26 -5.83
CA CYS A 28 -7.71 -9.32 -6.08
C CYS A 28 -8.91 -8.76 -6.81
N SER A 29 -9.69 -9.63 -7.42
CA SER A 29 -10.97 -9.28 -8.00
C SER A 29 -11.94 -10.43 -7.85
N CYS A 30 -13.21 -10.12 -7.65
CA CYS A 30 -14.29 -11.08 -7.82
C CYS A 30 -15.54 -10.37 -8.34
N THR A 31 -16.41 -11.16 -8.92
CA THR A 31 -17.71 -10.83 -9.48
C THR A 31 -18.79 -11.59 -8.71
N GLU A 32 -20.05 -11.29 -9.00
CA GLU A 32 -21.18 -12.00 -8.38
C GLU A 32 -21.25 -13.49 -8.73
N ASP A 33 -20.61 -13.91 -9.83
CA ASP A 33 -20.63 -15.29 -10.32
C ASP A 33 -19.47 -16.13 -9.77
N ASP A 34 -18.50 -15.50 -9.09
CA ASP A 34 -17.34 -16.20 -8.56
C ASP A 34 -17.70 -17.00 -7.30
N SER A 35 -17.22 -18.24 -7.23
CA SER A 35 -17.41 -19.10 -6.05
C SER A 35 -16.56 -18.67 -4.86
N ASP A 36 -15.45 -17.98 -5.11
CA ASP A 36 -14.57 -17.41 -4.10
C ASP A 36 -14.82 -15.90 -3.99
N THR A 37 -15.51 -15.52 -2.92
CA THR A 37 -15.83 -14.12 -2.62
C THR A 37 -14.90 -13.52 -1.57
N SER A 38 -13.79 -14.18 -1.21
CA SER A 38 -12.86 -13.68 -0.18
C SER A 38 -12.35 -12.28 -0.50
N CYS A 39 -12.17 -11.93 -1.78
CA CYS A 39 -11.85 -10.57 -2.14
C CYS A 39 -12.92 -9.58 -1.61
N ALA A 40 -14.21 -9.85 -1.77
CA ALA A 40 -15.27 -8.97 -1.27
C ALA A 40 -15.43 -9.01 0.25
N ASP A 41 -15.45 -10.21 0.82
CA ASP A 41 -16.00 -10.46 2.16
C ASP A 41 -14.92 -10.48 3.25
N ASP A 42 -13.75 -11.04 2.95
CA ASP A 42 -12.63 -11.17 3.90
C ASP A 42 -11.30 -11.25 3.15
N VAL A 43 -10.82 -10.10 2.68
CA VAL A 43 -9.60 -10.03 1.87
C VAL A 43 -8.35 -10.43 2.65
N GLU A 44 -8.39 -10.34 3.99
CA GLU A 44 -7.28 -10.72 4.87
C GLU A 44 -7.11 -12.25 4.90
N SER A 45 -8.20 -13.01 4.73
CA SER A 45 -8.17 -14.49 4.64
C SER A 45 -7.37 -15.02 3.45
N MET A 46 -7.17 -14.22 2.40
CA MET A 46 -6.38 -14.60 1.22
C MET A 46 -4.88 -14.72 1.52
N GLY A 47 -4.44 -14.22 2.68
CA GLY A 47 -3.05 -14.26 3.11
C GLY A 47 -2.10 -13.58 2.10
N THR A 48 -0.93 -14.16 1.90
CA THR A 48 0.09 -13.60 0.99
C THR A 48 -0.32 -13.64 -0.48
N SER A 49 -1.23 -14.55 -0.87
CA SER A 49 -1.69 -14.67 -2.25
C SER A 49 -2.53 -13.47 -2.70
N GLY A 50 -3.16 -12.76 -1.75
CA GLY A 50 -3.93 -11.56 -2.00
C GLY A 50 -3.13 -10.26 -1.86
N ILE A 51 -1.83 -10.33 -1.56
CA ILE A 51 -0.98 -9.16 -1.29
C ILE A 51 0.09 -9.04 -2.36
N THR A 52 0.21 -7.86 -2.96
CA THR A 52 1.30 -7.52 -3.89
C THR A 52 2.20 -6.47 -3.27
N ASP A 53 3.52 -6.66 -3.40
CA ASP A 53 4.54 -5.64 -3.18
C ASP A 53 4.61 -4.75 -4.42
N CYS A 54 4.01 -3.57 -4.34
CA CYS A 54 3.78 -2.72 -5.50
C CYS A 54 4.91 -1.71 -5.70
N ASP A 55 5.35 -1.57 -6.96
CA ASP A 55 6.19 -0.47 -7.44
C ASP A 55 5.39 0.84 -7.66
N LYS A 56 4.18 0.92 -7.10
CA LYS A 56 3.16 1.94 -7.35
C LYS A 56 2.85 2.75 -6.10
N LYS A 57 2.26 3.94 -6.30
CA LYS A 57 2.07 4.94 -5.24
C LYS A 57 0.77 4.81 -4.45
N TYR A 58 -0.22 4.09 -4.97
CA TYR A 58 -1.56 4.02 -4.39
C TYR A 58 -2.10 2.61 -4.40
N CYS A 59 -2.69 2.17 -3.29
CA CYS A 59 -3.64 1.07 -3.28
C CYS A 59 -5.02 1.60 -3.68
N THR A 60 -5.80 0.78 -4.38
CA THR A 60 -7.13 1.14 -4.88
C THR A 60 -8.14 0.05 -4.58
N ILE A 61 -9.39 0.47 -4.47
CA ILE A 61 -10.57 -0.38 -4.45
C ILE A 61 -11.65 0.24 -5.33
N THR A 62 -12.08 -0.54 -6.33
CA THR A 62 -13.22 -0.22 -7.18
C THR A 62 -14.31 -1.23 -6.87
N ARG A 63 -15.45 -0.77 -6.39
CA ARG A 63 -16.61 -1.61 -6.11
C ARG A 63 -17.79 -1.16 -6.97
N VAL A 64 -18.48 -2.11 -7.58
CA VAL A 64 -19.69 -1.89 -8.34
C VAL A 64 -20.81 -2.65 -7.66
N ASP A 65 -21.85 -1.93 -7.24
CA ASP A 65 -23.10 -2.51 -6.73
C ASP A 65 -24.21 -2.31 -7.76
N TYR A 66 -25.13 -3.27 -7.82
CA TYR A 66 -26.43 -3.09 -8.43
C TYR A 66 -27.25 -2.04 -7.67
N LYS A 67 -27.92 -1.17 -8.42
CA LYS A 67 -28.94 -0.25 -7.86
C LYS A 67 -30.21 -1.00 -7.48
N ASP A 68 -30.54 -2.04 -8.24
CA ASP A 68 -31.64 -2.95 -7.98
C ASP A 68 -31.23 -4.41 -8.32
N PRO A 69 -31.22 -5.35 -7.35
CA PRO A 69 -31.51 -5.15 -5.93
C PRO A 69 -30.44 -4.30 -5.25
N LYS A 70 -30.90 -3.34 -4.43
CA LYS A 70 -30.02 -2.34 -3.80
C LYS A 70 -28.91 -2.98 -3.00
N GLY A 71 -27.67 -2.66 -3.36
CA GLY A 71 -26.48 -3.02 -2.59
C GLY A 71 -25.97 -4.43 -2.83
N LYS A 72 -26.59 -5.19 -3.75
CA LYS A 72 -26.02 -6.44 -4.26
C LYS A 72 -24.72 -6.11 -5.00
N LEU A 73 -23.64 -6.79 -4.64
CA LEU A 73 -22.34 -6.63 -5.29
C LEU A 73 -22.43 -7.18 -6.73
N ALA A 74 -21.99 -6.39 -7.71
CA ALA A 74 -21.76 -6.85 -9.08
C ALA A 74 -20.28 -7.25 -9.26
N SER A 75 -19.36 -6.39 -8.81
CA SER A 75 -17.94 -6.68 -8.85
C SER A 75 -17.13 -5.85 -7.86
N ILE A 76 -15.98 -6.37 -7.45
CA ILE A 76 -14.98 -5.64 -6.68
C ILE A 76 -13.60 -5.94 -7.25
N ASN A 77 -12.78 -4.90 -7.34
CA ASN A 77 -11.40 -4.99 -7.79
C ASN A 77 -10.51 -4.18 -6.85
N ARG A 78 -9.44 -4.81 -6.37
CA ARG A 78 -8.38 -4.18 -5.59
C ARG A 78 -7.09 -4.26 -6.38
N ASN A 79 -6.39 -3.13 -6.45
CA ASN A 79 -5.18 -3.04 -7.25
C ASN A 79 -4.23 -1.97 -6.70
N CYS A 80 -3.02 -1.87 -7.26
CA CYS A 80 -2.13 -0.75 -7.04
C CYS A 80 -1.80 -0.01 -8.34
N VAL A 81 -1.76 1.32 -8.26
CA VAL A 81 -1.66 2.21 -9.43
C VAL A 81 -0.80 3.44 -9.15
N ASP A 82 -0.20 4.02 -10.19
CA ASP A 82 0.57 5.27 -10.09
C ASP A 82 -0.32 6.52 -10.07
N LYS A 83 -1.49 6.43 -10.71
CA LYS A 83 -2.46 7.51 -10.84
C LYS A 83 -3.84 7.00 -10.47
N VAL A 84 -4.52 7.76 -9.63
CA VAL A 84 -5.87 7.44 -9.18
C VAL A 84 -6.88 8.00 -10.17
N GLN A 85 -7.96 7.27 -10.41
CA GLN A 85 -9.17 7.83 -11.02
C GLN A 85 -9.85 8.82 -10.05
N SER A 86 -10.86 9.55 -10.50
CA SER A 86 -11.64 10.43 -9.63
C SER A 86 -12.27 9.63 -8.49
N GLU A 87 -11.82 9.88 -7.26
CA GLU A 87 -12.44 9.26 -6.08
C GLU A 87 -13.87 9.75 -5.94
N GLY A 88 -14.76 8.84 -5.52
CA GLY A 88 -16.15 9.20 -5.29
C GLY A 88 -17.11 8.07 -5.56
N VAL A 89 -18.37 8.46 -5.70
CA VAL A 89 -19.47 7.56 -6.04
C VAL A 89 -20.08 8.07 -7.33
N THR A 90 -20.16 7.21 -8.33
CA THR A 90 -20.83 7.49 -9.61
C THR A 90 -21.97 6.50 -9.78
N GLU A 91 -23.07 6.96 -10.35
CA GLU A 91 -24.23 6.11 -10.63
C GLU A 91 -24.63 6.22 -12.09
N ASP A 92 -25.05 5.10 -12.66
CA ASP A 92 -25.78 5.05 -13.92
C ASP A 92 -27.20 4.49 -13.69
N GLU A 93 -27.85 4.00 -14.75
CA GLU A 93 -29.19 3.41 -14.69
C GLU A 93 -29.24 2.15 -13.83
N SER A 94 -28.20 1.31 -13.87
CA SER A 94 -28.20 -0.04 -13.28
C SER A 94 -27.23 -0.19 -12.12
N TYR A 95 -26.18 0.62 -12.07
CA TYR A 95 -25.01 0.43 -11.21
C TYR A 95 -24.67 1.66 -10.39
N ARG A 96 -24.06 1.40 -9.24
CA ARG A 96 -23.36 2.38 -8.41
C ARG A 96 -21.91 1.95 -8.25
N THR A 97 -21.00 2.79 -8.72
CA THR A 97 -19.56 2.57 -8.68
C THR A 97 -18.92 3.41 -7.58
N TYR A 98 -18.13 2.77 -6.74
CA TYR A 98 -17.33 3.37 -5.69
C TYR A 98 -15.85 3.26 -6.04
N ILE A 99 -15.15 4.38 -6.06
CA ILE A 99 -13.70 4.43 -6.29
C ILE A 99 -13.04 5.05 -5.06
N ARG A 100 -12.08 4.32 -4.46
CA ARG A 100 -11.26 4.81 -3.34
C ARG A 100 -9.79 4.46 -3.55
N SER A 101 -8.92 5.27 -2.98
CA SER A 101 -7.48 5.05 -2.94
C SER A 101 -6.86 5.44 -1.61
N CYS A 102 -5.67 4.92 -1.36
CA CYS A 102 -4.90 5.17 -0.15
C CYS A 102 -3.41 4.85 -0.38
N LYS A 103 -2.53 5.27 0.53
CA LYS A 103 -1.06 5.26 0.33
C LYS A 103 -0.26 4.50 1.40
N THR A 104 -0.93 3.82 2.32
CA THR A 104 -0.27 3.05 3.38
C THR A 104 -0.43 1.57 3.11
N ASP A 105 0.46 0.75 3.65
CA ASP A 105 0.38 -0.69 3.43
C ASP A 105 -1.00 -1.25 3.80
N LEU A 106 -1.53 -2.09 2.92
CA LEU A 106 -2.75 -2.88 3.07
C LEU A 106 -4.00 -2.04 3.37
N CYS A 107 -3.98 -0.75 3.04
CA CYS A 107 -5.05 0.20 3.38
C CYS A 107 -6.35 0.01 2.59
N ASN A 108 -6.32 -0.76 1.50
CA ASN A 108 -7.49 -1.09 0.70
C ASN A 108 -8.24 -2.34 1.21
N ASN A 109 -8.17 -2.63 2.51
CA ASN A 109 -8.87 -3.76 3.16
C ASN A 109 -10.36 -3.54 3.42
N GLY A 110 -10.86 -2.31 3.23
CA GLY A 110 -12.26 -1.99 3.45
C GLY A 110 -13.22 -2.58 2.40
N SER A 111 -14.52 -2.32 2.61
CA SER A 111 -15.60 -2.78 1.72
C SER A 111 -15.74 -1.98 0.42
N GLY A 112 -15.00 -0.88 0.26
CA GLY A 112 -15.07 0.04 -0.89
C GLY A 112 -16.18 1.09 -0.79
N LYS A 113 -17.15 0.95 0.13
CA LYS A 113 -18.26 1.91 0.27
C LYS A 113 -17.86 3.19 1.02
N GLY A 114 -17.10 3.05 2.10
CA GLY A 114 -16.61 4.17 2.92
C GLY A 114 -15.30 4.79 2.43
N SER A 115 -14.93 5.96 2.94
CA SER A 115 -13.54 6.44 2.87
C SER A 115 -12.69 5.56 3.78
N SER A 116 -11.61 4.99 3.25
CA SER A 116 -10.68 4.14 4.00
C SER A 116 -9.96 4.96 5.07
N SER A 117 -10.53 5.02 6.27
CA SER A 117 -9.83 5.44 7.48
C SER A 117 -9.95 4.31 8.49
N THR A 118 -8.83 3.66 8.71
CA THR A 118 -8.52 2.69 9.76
C THR A 118 -9.42 2.85 10.98
N SER A 119 -10.41 1.97 11.12
CA SER A 119 -11.07 1.64 12.39
C SER A 119 -11.99 0.46 12.14
N ARG A 120 -11.71 -0.68 12.79
CA ARG A 120 -12.71 -1.72 13.00
C ARG A 120 -13.91 -1.05 13.66
N SER A 121 -14.95 -0.82 12.91
CA SER A 121 -16.25 -0.49 13.47
C SER A 121 -17.27 -1.30 12.67
N SER A 122 -17.37 -2.57 13.08
CA SER A 122 -18.68 -3.18 13.25
C SER A 122 -19.57 -2.14 13.92
N LEU A 123 -20.76 -1.92 13.35
CA LEU A 123 -21.92 -1.14 13.80
C LEU A 123 -22.38 -0.26 12.64
N GLY A 124 -23.40 -0.74 11.92
CA GLY A 124 -24.13 0.10 11.00
C GLY A 124 -24.82 1.21 11.79
N ASP A 125 -24.39 2.46 11.65
CA ASP A 125 -25.26 3.61 11.89
C ASP A 125 -24.65 4.91 11.35
N LYS A 126 -25.58 5.85 11.17
CA LYS A 126 -25.48 7.27 10.83
C LYS A 126 -24.17 7.97 11.19
N SER A 127 -23.53 8.46 10.13
CA SER A 127 -22.72 9.67 10.03
C SER A 127 -22.38 10.40 11.35
N THR A 128 -21.18 10.14 11.86
CA THR A 128 -20.36 11.18 12.50
C THR A 128 -18.99 11.12 11.84
N ILE A 129 -18.67 12.11 11.02
CA ILE A 129 -17.37 12.23 10.37
C ILE A 129 -16.39 12.70 11.44
N TYR A 130 -15.59 11.77 11.96
CA TYR A 130 -14.41 12.08 12.76
C TYR A 130 -13.27 12.43 11.79
N VAL A 131 -12.75 13.65 11.87
CA VAL A 131 -11.56 14.07 11.12
C VAL A 131 -10.39 14.07 12.11
N PRO A 132 -9.55 13.02 12.16
CA PRO A 132 -8.30 13.09 12.90
C PRO A 132 -7.41 14.15 12.24
N GLY A 133 -6.93 15.10 13.03
CA GLY A 133 -5.94 16.07 12.58
C GLY A 133 -4.73 15.36 11.98
N THR A 134 -4.26 15.85 10.83
CA THR A 134 -3.02 15.39 10.20
C THR A 134 -1.88 15.55 11.19
N GLN A 135 -1.47 14.46 11.84
CA GLN A 135 -0.14 14.42 12.41
C GLN A 135 0.82 14.40 11.23
N VAL A 136 1.45 15.55 10.99
CA VAL A 136 2.65 15.65 10.20
C VAL A 136 3.71 14.88 10.99
N THR A 137 3.74 13.56 10.85
CA THR A 137 4.90 12.78 11.24
C THR A 137 5.96 13.14 10.22
N GLY A 138 6.70 14.22 10.53
CA GLY A 138 7.91 14.54 9.81
C GLY A 138 8.74 13.27 9.79
N GLY A 139 8.98 12.75 8.59
CA GLY A 139 9.97 11.70 8.38
C GLY A 139 11.30 12.27 8.84
N THR A 140 11.61 12.10 10.12
CA THR A 140 12.97 12.19 10.61
C THR A 140 13.72 11.12 9.84
N ASN A 141 14.49 11.55 8.84
CA ASN A 141 15.58 10.77 8.30
C ASN A 141 16.54 10.54 9.46
N THR A 142 16.28 9.54 10.30
CA THR A 142 17.27 9.03 11.23
C THR A 142 18.33 8.38 10.38
N ILE A 143 19.37 9.13 10.07
CA ILE A 143 20.61 8.58 9.55
C ILE A 143 21.16 7.71 10.67
N GLN A 144 20.78 6.44 10.70
CA GLN A 144 21.42 5.45 11.55
C GLN A 144 22.80 5.20 10.92
N ALA A 145 23.76 6.04 11.28
CA ALA A 145 25.15 5.82 10.93
C ALA A 145 25.61 4.54 11.65
N SER A 146 25.61 3.43 10.92
CA SER A 146 26.12 2.16 11.42
C SER A 146 27.57 2.33 11.88
N LEU A 147 27.91 1.85 13.07
CA LEU A 147 29.28 1.88 13.63
C LEU A 147 30.33 1.28 12.67
N LEU A 148 29.91 0.43 11.73
CA LEU A 148 30.78 -0.11 10.69
C LEU A 148 31.23 0.95 9.67
N THR A 149 30.39 1.92 9.31
CA THR A 149 30.74 2.92 8.28
C THR A 149 31.77 3.93 8.80
N THR A 150 31.71 4.29 10.08
CA THR A 150 32.71 5.19 10.72
C THR A 150 34.07 4.53 10.87
N LEU A 151 34.11 3.22 11.15
CA LEU A 151 35.34 2.42 11.19
C LEU A 151 35.97 2.28 9.79
N ILE A 152 35.15 2.06 8.75
CA ILE A 152 35.62 1.98 7.36
C ILE A 152 36.24 3.32 6.91
N ILE A 153 35.60 4.45 7.23
CA ILE A 153 36.13 5.79 6.89
C ILE A 153 37.45 6.06 7.62
N HIS A 154 37.57 5.70 8.91
CA HIS A 154 38.82 5.82 9.65
C HIS A 154 39.94 4.95 9.08
N PHE A 155 39.62 3.75 8.62
CA PHE A 155 40.58 2.85 8.00
C PHE A 155 41.07 3.38 6.64
N ILE A 156 40.18 3.99 5.85
CA ILE A 156 40.51 4.64 4.57
C ILE A 156 41.44 5.84 4.76
N LEU A 157 41.15 6.72 5.73
CA LEU A 157 42.00 7.88 6.05
C LEU A 157 43.43 7.48 6.44
N LYS A 158 43.58 6.33 7.11
CA LYS A 158 44.90 5.78 7.48
C LYS A 158 45.65 5.07 6.34
N ILE A 159 44.98 4.71 5.26
CA ILE A 159 45.62 4.09 4.08
C ILE A 159 46.09 5.16 3.09
N ILE A 160 45.47 6.34 3.09
CA ILE A 160 45.78 7.45 2.17
C ILE A 160 46.93 8.34 2.70
N GLN A 161 47.19 8.35 4.01
CA GLN A 161 48.37 9.00 4.63
C GLN A 161 49.59 8.07 4.61
#